data_AF-A0A559UR92-F1
#
_entry.id   AF-A0A559UR92-F1
#
_cell.length_a   1.000
_cell.length_b   1.000
_cell.length_c   1.000
_cell.angle_alpha   90.00
_cell.angle_beta   90.00
_cell.angle_gamma   90.00
#
_symmetry.space_group_name_H-M   'P 1'
#
loop_
_entity.id
_entity.type
_entity.pdbx_description
1 polymer ?
#
loop_
_entity_poly.entity_id
_entity_poly.type
_entity_poly.pdbx_seq_one_letter_code
_entity_poly.pdbx_strand_id
1 'polypeptide(L)'
;MSFLYPRLLAEQARPLFEECRHLTPADLSRRVALTHDSAVYVATGGDRVPSAQLREMREGVLELAKRAGFPDDSDRARNAEFDLRLAALLHSEMGMVPAEAASRDVWAFLALVVLPDVAFWRYPQPPKDRVLGTDLTRHVFGRLWWRAQLVRAPEESEPYRALEILGEAAFDQIYARRAALGGSPHLVRAILRVWKDLDLTGLNERETLRDFLKRLLRLAPFVLFDGIAEHALDSELRAVAQESVDAQRPRPAPNSTQAVSDPAASGGAVDPAPISASPDQVPPLPQRTPPASPESRRFRSLEICAGAGGQALGLERAGFDPVLLIDSKADACFSIDLNRPAWDVVCMDVVQFNPRMRSDAADVDLISGGLPRVKSSATVGRAEDTEERRVLRSAISLACDIGPKAVLFENVPDLVDGPEFAADRAWIDHELHQAGYRTGWKILNASDFGVPQNRKSGFLVALREPYFGRFSWPLPNDEPPPTVGEALGASMSAGGWPGAERWIKKADRIAPALVGGSDRRGGADLGPTGSKKAWAALGVNGNSLGDEPPGADFPLDELPKLTVEQAATIQAFPDGWKLFGGKTSRYRQVGHAMPPPLAAALGHALATALRS
;
A
#
# COMPACT_ATOMS: atom_id res chain seq x y z
N MET A 1 -4.57 -25.43 29.69
CA MET A 1 -3.60 -26.14 28.83
C MET A 1 -3.64 -25.49 27.47
N SER A 2 -2.49 -25.36 26.79
CA SER A 2 -2.40 -24.80 25.45
C SER A 2 -2.28 -25.91 24.42
N PHE A 3 -3.15 -25.90 23.41
CA PHE A 3 -3.15 -26.91 22.35
C PHE A 3 -2.37 -26.47 21.11
N LEU A 4 -1.63 -27.41 20.53
CA LEU A 4 -1.00 -27.31 19.23
C LEU A 4 -1.94 -27.85 18.16
N TYR A 5 -2.13 -27.10 17.09
CA TYR A 5 -3.04 -27.46 16.02
C TYR A 5 -2.28 -28.01 14.81
N PRO A 6 -2.91 -28.87 14.00
CA PRO A 6 -2.32 -29.32 12.75
C PRO A 6 -2.13 -28.13 11.79
N ARG A 7 -1.00 -28.13 11.08
CA ARG A 7 -0.59 -27.13 10.11
C ARG A 7 -0.55 -27.74 8.73
N LEU A 8 -1.33 -27.19 7.81
CA LEU A 8 -1.30 -27.58 6.40
C LEU A 8 -0.47 -26.55 5.63
N LEU A 9 0.78 -26.92 5.33
CA LEU A 9 1.73 -26.02 4.66
C LEU A 9 1.22 -25.59 3.27
N ALA A 10 1.63 -24.39 2.85
CA ALA A 10 1.15 -23.76 1.61
C ALA A 10 1.23 -24.67 0.36
N GLU A 11 2.26 -25.51 0.23
CA GLU A 11 2.42 -26.43 -0.91
C GLU A 11 1.31 -27.49 -0.99
N GLN A 12 0.74 -27.86 0.15
CA GLN A 12 -0.33 -28.85 0.27
C GLN A 12 -1.71 -28.18 0.33
N ALA A 13 -1.79 -27.01 0.97
CA ALA A 13 -3.02 -26.23 1.07
C ALA A 13 -3.46 -25.65 -0.29
N ARG A 14 -2.52 -25.23 -1.15
CA ARG A 14 -2.85 -24.61 -2.45
C ARG A 14 -3.59 -25.54 -3.42
N PRO A 15 -3.10 -26.78 -3.70
CA PRO A 15 -3.84 -27.71 -4.55
C PRO A 15 -5.22 -28.05 -3.96
N LEU A 16 -5.29 -28.31 -2.65
CA LEU A 16 -6.54 -28.64 -1.97
C LEU A 16 -7.56 -27.50 -2.05
N PHE A 17 -7.12 -26.24 -1.95
CA PHE A 17 -7.99 -25.07 -2.18
C PHE A 17 -8.53 -25.02 -3.62
N GLU A 18 -7.68 -25.26 -4.62
CA GLU A 18 -8.12 -25.29 -6.02
C GLU A 18 -9.09 -26.44 -6.30
N GLU A 19 -9.03 -27.55 -5.56
CA GLU A 19 -10.06 -28.58 -5.62
C GLU A 19 -11.37 -28.12 -4.96
N CYS A 20 -11.29 -27.62 -3.71
CA CYS A 20 -12.46 -27.25 -2.92
C CYS A 20 -13.30 -26.16 -3.58
N ARG A 21 -12.69 -25.19 -4.27
CA ARG A 21 -13.39 -24.06 -4.91
C ARG A 21 -14.36 -24.44 -6.03
N HIS A 22 -14.28 -25.66 -6.53
CA HIS A 22 -15.15 -26.16 -7.59
C HIS A 22 -16.29 -27.04 -7.07
N LEU A 23 -16.39 -27.22 -5.74
CA LEU A 23 -17.35 -28.09 -5.09
C LEU A 23 -18.46 -27.27 -4.42
N THR A 24 -19.64 -27.87 -4.32
CA THR A 24 -20.76 -27.29 -3.56
C THR A 24 -20.54 -27.48 -2.05
N PRO A 25 -21.18 -26.70 -1.17
CA PRO A 25 -21.13 -26.94 0.28
C PRO A 25 -21.52 -28.37 0.68
N ALA A 26 -22.47 -28.99 -0.06
CA ALA A 26 -22.87 -30.37 0.15
C ALA A 26 -21.75 -31.37 -0.20
N ASP A 27 -21.02 -31.13 -1.29
CA ASP A 27 -19.87 -31.96 -1.67
C ASP A 27 -18.69 -31.78 -0.70
N LEU A 28 -18.45 -30.54 -0.26
CA LEU A 28 -17.43 -30.22 0.73
C LEU A 28 -17.71 -30.87 2.09
N SER A 29 -18.99 -30.96 2.48
CA SER A 29 -19.41 -31.63 3.72
C SER A 29 -19.01 -33.12 3.73
N ARG A 30 -18.93 -33.76 2.56
CA ARG A 30 -18.49 -35.16 2.41
C ARG A 30 -16.96 -35.33 2.45
N ARG A 31 -16.20 -34.24 2.30
CA ARG A 31 -14.71 -34.24 2.30
C ARG A 31 -14.10 -33.87 3.65
N VAL A 32 -14.93 -33.56 4.65
CA VAL A 32 -14.49 -33.17 5.98
C VAL A 32 -13.63 -34.27 6.60
N ALA A 33 -12.51 -33.87 7.18
CA ALA A 33 -11.66 -34.74 7.98
C ALA A 33 -11.16 -34.01 9.24
N LEU A 34 -10.65 -34.77 10.21
CA LEU A 34 -10.03 -34.24 11.43
C LEU A 34 -8.49 -34.33 11.40
N THR A 35 -7.96 -34.97 10.35
CA THR A 35 -6.53 -35.21 10.13
C THR A 35 -6.24 -35.09 8.64
N HIS A 36 -4.99 -34.83 8.29
CA HIS A 36 -4.50 -34.84 6.91
C HIS A 36 -3.07 -35.37 6.91
N ASP A 37 -2.72 -36.24 5.96
CA ASP A 37 -1.43 -36.96 5.96
C ASP A 37 -0.23 -36.01 5.91
N SER A 38 -0.36 -34.91 5.16
CA SER A 38 0.67 -33.86 5.08
C SER A 38 0.62 -32.82 6.22
N ALA A 39 -0.26 -32.97 7.22
CA ALA A 39 -0.35 -32.00 8.31
C ALA A 39 0.77 -32.20 9.33
N VAL A 40 1.40 -31.10 9.73
CA VAL A 40 2.51 -31.09 10.70
C VAL A 40 2.12 -30.35 11.97
N TYR A 41 2.86 -30.55 13.06
CA TYR A 41 2.72 -29.77 14.28
C TYR A 41 4.01 -28.99 14.53
N VAL A 42 3.92 -27.90 15.28
CA VAL A 42 5.13 -27.25 15.80
C VAL A 42 5.88 -28.21 16.73
N ALA A 43 7.21 -28.16 16.69
CA ALA A 43 8.07 -29.14 17.37
C ALA A 43 8.09 -29.01 18.89
N THR A 44 7.64 -27.89 19.47
CA THR A 44 7.71 -27.59 20.91
C THR A 44 6.50 -26.80 21.39
N GLY A 45 6.16 -26.91 22.68
CA GLY A 45 5.34 -25.89 23.38
C GLY A 45 3.87 -26.21 23.68
N GLY A 46 3.41 -27.46 23.64
CA GLY A 46 2.05 -27.80 24.08
C GLY A 46 1.60 -29.22 23.73
N ASP A 47 0.37 -29.55 24.13
CA ASP A 47 -0.28 -30.83 23.79
C ASP A 47 -0.94 -30.72 22.43
N ARG A 48 -0.91 -31.80 21.63
CA ARG A 48 -1.65 -31.80 20.35
C ARG A 48 -3.15 -31.78 20.64
N VAL A 49 -3.89 -30.96 19.89
CA VAL A 49 -5.36 -30.92 19.98
C VAL A 49 -5.92 -32.34 19.74
N PRO A 50 -6.72 -32.90 20.67
CA PRO A 50 -7.36 -34.19 20.45
C PRO A 50 -8.37 -34.11 19.31
N SER A 51 -8.52 -35.17 18.51
CA SER A 51 -9.54 -35.22 17.46
C SER A 51 -10.96 -35.04 18.00
N ALA A 52 -11.21 -35.41 19.26
CA ALA A 52 -12.49 -35.15 19.93
C ALA A 52 -12.78 -33.64 20.02
N GLN A 53 -11.79 -32.83 20.40
CA GLN A 53 -11.94 -31.38 20.51
C GLN A 53 -12.12 -30.71 19.13
N LEU A 54 -11.45 -31.19 18.09
CA LEU A 54 -11.70 -30.72 16.71
C LEU A 54 -13.13 -31.03 16.25
N ARG A 55 -13.67 -32.19 16.66
CA ARG A 55 -15.04 -32.60 16.36
C ARG A 55 -16.05 -31.71 17.09
N GLU A 56 -15.88 -31.52 18.39
CA GLU A 56 -16.74 -30.66 19.23
C GLU A 56 -16.74 -29.21 18.71
N MET A 57 -15.56 -28.66 18.41
CA MET A 57 -15.43 -27.34 17.79
C MET A 57 -16.22 -27.29 16.48
N ARG A 58 -16.05 -28.26 15.59
CA ARG A 58 -16.79 -28.31 14.32
C ARG A 58 -18.30 -28.39 14.53
N GLU A 59 -18.77 -29.22 15.44
CA GLU A 59 -20.20 -29.35 15.77
C GLU A 59 -20.78 -28.01 16.24
N GLY A 60 -20.06 -27.30 17.11
CA GLY A 60 -20.43 -25.95 17.54
C GLY A 60 -20.49 -24.95 16.37
N VAL A 61 -19.49 -24.97 15.48
CA VAL A 61 -19.48 -24.09 14.28
C VAL A 61 -20.65 -24.41 13.37
N LEU A 62 -20.95 -25.68 13.12
CA LEU A 62 -22.08 -26.09 12.28
C LEU A 62 -23.43 -25.70 12.88
N GLU A 63 -23.59 -25.80 14.20
CA GLU A 63 -24.80 -25.36 14.89
C GLU A 63 -25.01 -23.85 14.72
N LEU A 64 -23.96 -23.04 14.86
CA LEU A 64 -24.02 -21.62 14.57
C LEU A 64 -24.33 -21.33 13.10
N ALA A 65 -23.69 -22.06 12.17
CA ALA A 65 -23.90 -21.88 10.75
C ALA A 65 -25.35 -22.21 10.35
N LYS A 66 -25.92 -23.30 10.88
CA LYS A 66 -27.31 -23.70 10.62
C LYS A 66 -28.30 -22.64 11.10
N ARG A 67 -28.09 -22.07 12.29
CA ARG A 67 -28.90 -20.95 12.81
C ARG A 67 -28.83 -19.71 11.92
N ALA A 68 -27.71 -19.52 11.24
CA ALA A 68 -27.50 -18.45 10.26
C ALA A 68 -27.92 -18.81 8.83
N GLY A 69 -28.49 -20.00 8.60
CA GLY A 69 -29.07 -20.40 7.31
C GLY A 69 -28.26 -21.42 6.51
N PHE A 70 -27.14 -21.96 7.02
CA PHE A 70 -26.43 -23.07 6.37
C PHE A 70 -27.32 -24.31 6.26
N PRO A 71 -27.34 -25.03 5.12
CA PRO A 71 -26.47 -24.85 3.94
C PRO A 71 -27.04 -23.93 2.84
N ASP A 72 -28.22 -23.35 3.05
CA ASP A 72 -28.90 -22.47 2.10
C ASP A 72 -28.32 -21.04 2.11
N ASP A 73 -28.83 -20.17 1.23
CA ASP A 73 -28.32 -18.81 1.07
C ASP A 73 -28.50 -17.97 2.35
N SER A 74 -27.37 -17.39 2.78
CA SER A 74 -27.28 -16.47 3.91
C SER A 74 -27.48 -15.02 3.44
N ASP A 75 -28.05 -14.18 4.30
CA ASP A 75 -28.09 -12.73 4.08
C ASP A 75 -27.05 -12.01 4.96
N ARG A 76 -26.87 -10.71 4.71
CA ARG A 76 -25.84 -9.91 5.39
C ARG A 76 -26.04 -9.86 6.91
N ALA A 77 -27.28 -9.87 7.40
CA ALA A 77 -27.57 -9.80 8.82
C ALA A 77 -27.25 -11.12 9.52
N ARG A 78 -27.67 -12.25 8.93
CA ARG A 78 -27.36 -13.59 9.44
C ARG A 78 -25.86 -13.89 9.45
N ASN A 79 -25.13 -13.42 8.45
CA ASN A 79 -23.67 -13.54 8.39
C ASN A 79 -22.94 -12.74 9.49
N ALA A 80 -23.42 -11.53 9.82
CA ALA A 80 -22.82 -10.71 10.86
C ALA A 80 -23.02 -11.36 12.25
N GLU A 81 -24.22 -11.89 12.50
CA GLU A 81 -24.54 -12.60 13.74
C GLU A 81 -23.74 -13.91 13.87
N PHE A 82 -23.60 -14.66 12.77
CA PHE A 82 -22.76 -15.84 12.70
C PHE A 82 -21.31 -15.53 13.08
N ASP A 83 -20.71 -14.51 12.46
CA ASP A 83 -19.31 -14.15 12.69
C ASP A 83 -19.07 -13.70 14.14
N LEU A 84 -20.02 -12.97 14.74
CA LEU A 84 -19.93 -12.54 16.14
C LEU A 84 -19.91 -13.72 17.10
N ARG A 85 -20.87 -14.65 16.96
CA ARG A 85 -20.92 -15.85 17.81
C ARG A 85 -19.75 -16.79 17.56
N LEU A 86 -19.34 -16.92 16.30
CA LEU A 86 -18.23 -17.78 15.90
C LEU A 86 -16.90 -17.28 16.48
N ALA A 87 -16.67 -15.97 16.55
CA ALA A 87 -15.48 -15.41 17.19
C ALA A 87 -15.35 -15.86 18.65
N ALA A 88 -16.43 -15.77 19.43
CA ALA A 88 -16.45 -16.20 20.83
C ALA A 88 -16.27 -17.72 20.98
N LEU A 89 -16.95 -18.52 20.14
CA LEU A 89 -16.83 -19.98 20.15
C LEU A 89 -15.40 -20.43 19.82
N LEU A 90 -14.82 -19.95 18.71
CA LEU A 90 -13.47 -20.34 18.31
C LEU A 90 -12.46 -19.98 19.41
N HIS A 91 -12.55 -18.80 20.01
CA HIS A 91 -11.59 -18.40 21.03
C HIS A 91 -11.75 -19.20 22.35
N SER A 92 -12.98 -19.47 22.79
CA SER A 92 -13.24 -20.20 24.02
C SER A 92 -12.90 -21.69 23.92
N GLU A 93 -13.23 -22.34 22.82
CA GLU A 93 -13.12 -23.80 22.67
C GLU A 93 -11.73 -24.26 22.19
N MET A 94 -11.01 -23.42 21.43
CA MET A 94 -9.78 -23.88 20.80
C MET A 94 -8.60 -24.07 21.76
N GLY A 95 -8.58 -23.37 22.90
CA GLY A 95 -7.45 -23.43 23.85
C GLY A 95 -6.08 -23.12 23.20
N MET A 96 -6.11 -22.35 22.11
CA MET A 96 -4.94 -21.98 21.31
C MET A 96 -4.25 -20.78 21.94
N VAL A 97 -2.92 -20.76 21.93
CA VAL A 97 -2.16 -19.56 22.32
C VAL A 97 -1.96 -18.62 21.13
N PRO A 98 -1.80 -17.30 21.35
CA PRO A 98 -1.59 -16.33 20.27
C PRO A 98 -0.45 -16.69 19.30
N ALA A 99 0.62 -17.32 19.80
CA ALA A 99 1.74 -17.77 18.96
C ALA A 99 1.34 -18.87 17.97
N GLU A 100 0.46 -19.79 18.40
CA GLU A 100 -0.08 -20.84 17.53
C GLU A 100 -1.09 -20.24 16.54
N ALA A 101 -1.95 -19.33 17.01
CA ALA A 101 -2.92 -18.60 16.19
C ALA A 101 -2.29 -17.64 15.17
N ALA A 102 -1.02 -17.26 15.34
CA ALA A 102 -0.29 -16.48 14.35
C ALA A 102 0.15 -17.32 13.14
N SER A 103 0.15 -18.65 13.27
CA SER A 103 0.53 -19.57 12.20
C SER A 103 -0.58 -19.68 11.14
N ARG A 104 -0.29 -19.22 9.93
CA ARG A 104 -1.24 -19.22 8.80
C ARG A 104 -1.69 -20.62 8.41
N ASP A 105 -0.80 -21.60 8.54
CA ASP A 105 -1.01 -22.98 8.13
C ASP A 105 -2.04 -23.70 9.01
N VAL A 106 -2.22 -23.26 10.26
CA VAL A 106 -3.29 -23.74 11.15
C VAL A 106 -4.65 -23.37 10.56
N TRP A 107 -4.78 -22.11 10.13
CA TRP A 107 -6.02 -21.60 9.58
C TRP A 107 -6.37 -22.22 8.23
N ALA A 108 -5.36 -22.47 7.39
CA ALA A 108 -5.53 -23.21 6.14
C ALA A 108 -6.00 -24.65 6.39
N PHE A 109 -5.42 -25.34 7.38
CA PHE A 109 -5.88 -26.67 7.78
C PHE A 109 -7.34 -26.65 8.24
N LEU A 110 -7.70 -25.72 9.13
CA LEU A 110 -9.07 -25.59 9.61
C LEU A 110 -10.05 -25.29 8.48
N ALA A 111 -9.69 -24.40 7.55
CA ALA A 111 -10.59 -23.99 6.47
C ALA A 111 -10.71 -24.99 5.32
N LEU A 112 -9.72 -25.85 5.09
CA LEU A 112 -9.73 -26.82 3.99
C LEU A 112 -10.04 -28.25 4.41
N VAL A 113 -9.75 -28.61 5.66
CA VAL A 113 -9.85 -29.98 6.16
C VAL A 113 -11.01 -30.12 7.14
N VAL A 114 -11.06 -29.26 8.15
CA VAL A 114 -12.03 -29.38 9.25
C VAL A 114 -13.35 -28.69 8.97
N LEU A 115 -13.36 -27.52 8.32
CA LEU A 115 -14.53 -26.68 8.07
C LEU A 115 -14.66 -26.21 6.60
N PRO A 116 -14.37 -27.05 5.58
CA PRO A 116 -14.42 -26.61 4.17
C PRO A 116 -15.82 -26.21 3.71
N ASP A 117 -16.85 -26.93 4.14
CA ASP A 117 -18.25 -26.62 3.86
C ASP A 117 -18.67 -25.26 4.40
N VAL A 118 -18.33 -24.97 5.66
CA VAL A 118 -18.68 -23.69 6.30
C VAL A 118 -17.87 -22.53 5.69
N ALA A 119 -16.58 -22.75 5.40
CA ALA A 119 -15.71 -21.73 4.82
C ALA A 119 -16.22 -21.25 3.45
N PHE A 120 -16.61 -22.19 2.58
CA PHE A 120 -17.08 -21.91 1.22
C PHE A 120 -18.58 -21.54 1.15
N TRP A 121 -19.37 -21.88 2.17
CA TRP A 121 -20.72 -21.33 2.36
C TRP A 121 -20.68 -19.87 2.81
N ARG A 122 -19.88 -19.55 3.83
CA ARG A 122 -19.77 -18.20 4.40
C ARG A 122 -19.30 -17.18 3.35
N TYR A 123 -18.44 -17.61 2.43
CA TYR A 123 -17.97 -16.83 1.29
C TYR A 123 -18.08 -17.64 0.01
N PRO A 124 -19.17 -17.49 -0.77
CA PRO A 124 -19.32 -18.14 -2.06
C PRO A 124 -18.17 -17.75 -3.00
N GLN A 125 -17.40 -18.73 -3.48
CA GLN A 125 -16.17 -18.52 -4.27
C GLN A 125 -15.13 -17.64 -3.56
N PRO A 126 -14.62 -18.08 -2.40
CA PRO A 126 -13.74 -17.25 -1.60
C PRO A 126 -12.41 -16.99 -2.33
N PRO A 127 -11.87 -15.76 -2.29
CA PRO A 127 -10.51 -15.50 -2.74
C PRO A 127 -9.49 -16.23 -1.84
N LYS A 128 -8.28 -16.42 -2.35
CA LYS A 128 -7.22 -17.22 -1.70
C LYS A 128 -6.91 -16.79 -0.27
N ASP A 129 -6.92 -15.49 -0.01
CA ASP A 129 -6.65 -14.90 1.31
C ASP A 129 -7.69 -15.24 2.37
N ARG A 130 -8.93 -15.53 1.96
CA ARG A 130 -10.02 -15.91 2.86
C ARG A 130 -9.88 -17.36 3.37
N VAL A 131 -9.10 -18.21 2.71
CA VAL A 131 -8.98 -19.66 3.04
C VAL A 131 -7.55 -20.11 3.32
N LEU A 132 -6.54 -19.62 2.58
CA LEU A 132 -5.14 -20.07 2.73
C LEU A 132 -4.39 -19.35 3.87
N GLY A 133 -5.03 -18.40 4.55
CA GLY A 133 -4.42 -17.64 5.64
C GLY A 133 -3.30 -16.70 5.20
N THR A 134 -3.18 -16.37 3.90
CA THR A 134 -2.14 -15.42 3.41
C THR A 134 -2.25 -14.04 4.03
N ASP A 135 -3.46 -13.66 4.45
CA ASP A 135 -3.75 -12.49 5.27
C ASP A 135 -4.75 -12.86 6.38
N LEU A 136 -4.27 -12.94 7.62
CA LEU A 136 -5.11 -13.29 8.78
C LEU A 136 -6.15 -12.22 9.12
N THR A 137 -6.01 -10.99 8.62
CA THR A 137 -7.04 -9.95 8.78
C THR A 137 -8.27 -10.24 7.91
N ARG A 138 -8.11 -11.07 6.88
CA ARG A 138 -9.17 -11.44 5.94
C ARG A 138 -9.61 -12.89 6.05
N HIS A 139 -8.81 -13.75 6.68
CA HIS A 139 -9.12 -15.17 6.76
C HIS A 139 -10.50 -15.47 7.39
N VAL A 140 -11.21 -16.49 6.88
CA VAL A 140 -12.60 -16.83 7.25
C VAL A 140 -12.78 -17.15 8.74
N PHE A 141 -11.79 -17.75 9.38
CA PHE A 141 -11.82 -18.09 10.82
C PHE A 141 -10.80 -17.30 11.65
N GLY A 142 -9.53 -17.31 11.23
CA GLY A 142 -8.44 -16.59 11.90
C GLY A 142 -8.73 -15.13 12.28
N ARG A 143 -9.40 -14.34 11.41
CA ARG A 143 -9.75 -12.95 11.77
C ARG A 143 -10.69 -12.87 12.97
N LEU A 144 -11.62 -13.82 13.07
CA LEU A 144 -12.62 -13.89 14.14
C LEU A 144 -11.98 -14.30 15.46
N TRP A 145 -11.08 -15.29 15.43
CA TRP A 145 -10.33 -15.69 16.61
C TRP A 145 -9.47 -14.54 17.16
N TRP A 146 -8.73 -13.84 16.28
CA TRP A 146 -7.91 -12.70 16.70
C TRP A 146 -8.75 -11.54 17.22
N ARG A 147 -9.92 -11.30 16.63
CA ARG A 147 -10.87 -10.33 17.15
C ARG A 147 -11.30 -10.67 18.58
N ALA A 148 -11.70 -11.91 18.84
CA ALA A 148 -12.04 -12.35 20.20
C ALA A 148 -10.85 -12.27 21.18
N GLN A 149 -9.65 -12.68 20.77
CA GLN A 149 -8.43 -12.61 21.59
C GLN A 149 -8.10 -11.19 22.04
N LEU A 150 -8.27 -10.20 21.17
CA LEU A 150 -7.92 -8.82 21.45
C LEU A 150 -8.95 -8.12 22.34
N VAL A 151 -10.21 -8.55 22.32
CA VAL A 151 -11.27 -7.90 23.09
C VAL A 151 -11.66 -8.64 24.36
N ARG A 152 -11.17 -9.88 24.56
CA ARG A 152 -11.54 -10.71 25.71
C ARG A 152 -11.21 -10.03 27.04
N ALA A 153 -12.21 -9.99 27.93
CA ALA A 153 -12.09 -9.52 29.30
C ALA A 153 -12.39 -10.68 30.28
N PRO A 154 -11.38 -11.44 30.74
CA PRO A 154 -11.61 -12.63 31.56
C PRO A 154 -12.27 -12.36 32.90
N GLU A 155 -12.11 -11.15 33.43
CA GLU A 155 -12.64 -10.75 34.75
C GLU A 155 -14.11 -10.32 34.70
N GLU A 156 -14.71 -10.21 33.50
CA GLU A 156 -16.12 -9.84 33.32
C GLU A 156 -17.03 -11.07 33.29
N SER A 157 -18.30 -10.91 33.71
CA SER A 157 -19.30 -11.98 33.64
C SER A 157 -19.63 -12.41 32.20
N GLU A 158 -19.41 -11.51 31.23
CA GLU A 158 -19.57 -11.76 29.79
C GLU A 158 -18.26 -11.44 29.05
N PRO A 159 -17.27 -12.35 29.03
CA PRO A 159 -15.90 -12.05 28.59
C PRO A 159 -15.73 -11.56 27.15
N TYR A 160 -16.73 -11.74 26.30
CA TYR A 160 -16.70 -11.39 24.88
C TYR A 160 -17.68 -10.28 24.49
N ARG A 161 -18.35 -9.63 25.46
CA ARG A 161 -19.36 -8.60 25.22
C ARG A 161 -18.85 -7.46 24.32
N ALA A 162 -17.56 -7.15 24.41
CA ALA A 162 -16.90 -6.13 23.60
C ALA A 162 -16.92 -6.41 22.08
N LEU A 163 -17.22 -7.65 21.64
CA LEU A 163 -17.46 -7.96 20.23
C LEU A 163 -18.65 -7.18 19.64
N GLU A 164 -19.62 -6.78 20.46
CA GLU A 164 -20.82 -6.07 20.03
C GLU A 164 -20.61 -4.55 19.87
N ILE A 165 -19.52 -3.99 20.40
CA ILE A 165 -19.26 -2.54 20.41
C ILE A 165 -18.95 -2.02 19.01
N LEU A 166 -18.13 -2.76 18.27
CA LEU A 166 -17.76 -2.43 16.89
C LEU A 166 -18.15 -3.56 15.96
N GLY A 167 -18.81 -3.22 14.86
CA GLY A 167 -19.02 -4.17 13.76
C GLY A 167 -17.68 -4.66 13.18
N GLU A 168 -17.72 -5.80 12.49
CA GLU A 168 -16.54 -6.46 11.91
C GLU A 168 -15.68 -5.51 11.07
N ALA A 169 -16.29 -4.77 10.13
CA ALA A 169 -15.59 -3.83 9.26
C ALA A 169 -14.94 -2.66 10.00
N ALA A 170 -15.42 -2.31 11.20
CA ALA A 170 -14.83 -1.29 12.04
C ALA A 170 -13.64 -1.87 12.82
N PHE A 171 -13.80 -3.07 13.39
CA PHE A 171 -12.71 -3.77 14.07
C PHE A 171 -11.54 -4.10 13.13
N ASP A 172 -11.81 -4.49 11.88
CA ASP A 172 -10.79 -4.76 10.87
C ASP A 172 -9.87 -3.55 10.64
N GLN A 173 -10.36 -2.31 10.83
CA GLN A 173 -9.52 -1.12 10.74
C GLN A 173 -8.54 -1.02 11.91
N ILE A 174 -8.92 -1.47 13.10
CA ILE A 174 -8.03 -1.55 14.26
C ILE A 174 -7.01 -2.67 14.01
N TYR A 175 -7.48 -3.86 13.67
CA TYR A 175 -6.64 -5.05 13.52
C TYR A 175 -5.68 -4.99 12.33
N ALA A 176 -6.06 -4.33 11.24
CA ALA A 176 -5.15 -4.06 10.11
C ALA A 176 -3.89 -3.29 10.54
N ARG A 177 -3.94 -2.56 11.67
CA ARG A 177 -2.83 -1.82 12.27
C ARG A 177 -2.14 -2.59 13.40
N ARG A 178 -2.17 -3.93 13.38
CA ARG A 178 -1.67 -4.79 14.47
C ARG A 178 -0.22 -4.54 14.92
N ALA A 179 0.64 -4.07 14.03
CA ALA A 179 2.05 -3.79 14.36
C ALA A 179 2.22 -2.54 15.24
N ALA A 180 1.25 -1.63 15.24
CA ALA A 180 1.34 -0.35 15.94
C ALA A 180 0.25 -0.15 17.00
N LEU A 181 -1.01 -0.54 16.70
CA LEU A 181 -2.16 -0.31 17.59
C LEU A 181 -2.94 -1.60 17.86
N GLY A 182 -3.27 -2.35 16.80
CA GLY A 182 -4.24 -3.44 16.87
C GLY A 182 -3.72 -4.78 17.40
N GLY A 183 -2.48 -4.82 17.91
CA GLY A 183 -1.84 -6.04 18.44
C GLY A 183 -1.92 -6.17 19.96
N SER A 184 -2.24 -5.07 20.66
CA SER A 184 -2.32 -5.04 22.12
C SER A 184 -3.77 -5.17 22.59
N PRO A 185 -4.11 -6.21 23.38
CA PRO A 185 -5.42 -6.30 24.04
C PRO A 185 -5.69 -5.13 25.01
N HIS A 186 -4.65 -4.56 25.63
CA HIS A 186 -4.80 -3.42 26.54
C HIS A 186 -5.32 -2.20 25.78
N LEU A 187 -4.62 -1.83 24.71
CA LEU A 187 -4.97 -0.69 23.87
C LEU A 187 -6.29 -0.92 23.12
N VAL A 188 -6.53 -2.10 22.57
CA VAL A 188 -7.77 -2.40 21.84
C VAL A 188 -8.98 -2.32 22.77
N ARG A 189 -8.91 -2.85 23.99
CA ARG A 189 -10.01 -2.73 24.97
C ARG A 189 -10.25 -1.29 25.40
N ALA A 190 -9.18 -0.50 25.60
CA ALA A 190 -9.29 0.93 25.90
C ALA A 190 -9.96 1.71 24.75
N ILE A 191 -9.57 1.43 23.50
CA ILE A 191 -10.22 1.97 22.30
C ILE A 191 -11.71 1.66 22.32
N LEU A 192 -12.10 0.40 22.60
CA LEU A 192 -13.51 0.00 22.61
C LEU A 192 -14.31 0.63 23.74
N ARG A 193 -13.76 0.75 24.95
CA ARG A 193 -14.42 1.43 26.08
C ARG A 193 -14.68 2.90 25.76
N VAL A 194 -13.66 3.61 25.27
CA VAL A 194 -13.80 5.00 24.86
C VAL A 194 -14.82 5.13 23.72
N TRP A 195 -14.72 4.25 22.72
CA TRP A 195 -15.60 4.28 21.55
C TRP A 195 -17.08 4.13 21.91
N LYS A 196 -17.40 3.24 22.84
CA LYS A 196 -18.76 2.95 23.30
C LYS A 196 -19.46 4.19 23.87
N ASP A 197 -18.71 5.11 24.46
CA ASP A 197 -19.24 6.29 25.15
C ASP A 197 -19.22 7.57 24.29
N LEU A 198 -18.80 7.49 23.02
CA LEU A 198 -18.73 8.65 22.14
C LEU A 198 -20.11 9.01 21.55
N ASP A 199 -20.44 10.29 21.55
CA ASP A 199 -21.60 10.82 20.83
C ASP A 199 -21.28 11.02 19.34
N LEU A 200 -21.61 9.99 18.56
CA LEU A 200 -21.43 9.96 17.11
C LEU A 200 -22.68 10.43 16.34
N THR A 201 -23.66 11.06 17.01
CA THR A 201 -24.91 11.51 16.38
C THR A 201 -24.64 12.44 15.20
N GLY A 202 -25.11 12.04 14.01
CA GLY A 202 -24.91 12.80 12.76
C GLY A 202 -23.52 12.65 12.13
N LEU A 203 -22.66 11.79 12.67
CA LEU A 203 -21.31 11.52 12.15
C LEU A 203 -21.22 10.16 11.46
N ASN A 204 -20.27 10.01 10.54
CA ASN A 204 -19.98 8.73 9.93
C ASN A 204 -19.01 7.94 10.82
N GLU A 205 -19.53 6.97 11.58
CA GLU A 205 -18.75 6.17 12.54
C GLU A 205 -17.46 5.60 11.95
N ARG A 206 -17.50 5.13 10.69
CA ARG A 206 -16.35 4.56 10.02
C ARG A 206 -15.27 5.61 9.76
N GLU A 207 -15.65 6.82 9.38
CA GLU A 207 -14.72 7.91 9.14
C GLU A 207 -14.17 8.51 10.43
N THR A 208 -15.01 8.62 11.47
CA THR A 208 -14.59 9.01 12.82
C THR A 208 -13.60 8.01 13.40
N LEU A 209 -13.85 6.69 13.25
CA LEU A 209 -12.93 5.67 13.75
C LEU A 209 -11.60 5.73 13.01
N ARG A 210 -11.66 5.93 11.68
CA ARG A 210 -10.46 6.08 10.85
C ARG A 210 -9.63 7.30 11.25
N ASP A 211 -10.26 8.44 11.54
CA ASP A 211 -9.55 9.64 12.02
C ASP A 211 -8.94 9.40 13.41
N PHE A 212 -9.72 8.83 14.33
CA PHE A 212 -9.28 8.49 15.67
C PHE A 212 -8.04 7.59 15.65
N LEU A 213 -8.08 6.49 14.89
CA LEU A 213 -6.93 5.60 14.74
C LEU A 213 -5.72 6.26 14.08
N LYS A 214 -5.91 7.23 13.17
CA LYS A 214 -4.80 8.00 12.58
C LYS A 214 -4.12 8.88 13.63
N ARG A 215 -4.89 9.52 14.52
CA ARG A 215 -4.34 10.33 15.61
C ARG A 215 -3.56 9.47 16.59
N LEU A 216 -4.08 8.29 16.95
CA LEU A 216 -3.34 7.33 17.77
C LEU A 216 -2.04 6.86 17.10
N LEU A 217 -2.05 6.60 15.79
CA LEU A 217 -0.83 6.25 15.05
C LEU A 217 0.23 7.35 15.09
N ARG A 218 -0.16 8.63 15.09
CA ARG A 218 0.77 9.77 15.22
C ARG A 218 1.39 9.87 16.61
N LEU A 219 0.66 9.41 17.64
CA LEU A 219 1.14 9.39 19.01
C LEU A 219 2.00 8.15 19.32
N ALA A 220 1.80 7.03 18.62
CA ALA A 220 2.48 5.77 18.87
C ALA A 220 4.03 5.84 18.94
N PRO A 221 4.74 6.68 18.16
CA PRO A 221 6.20 6.84 18.30
C PRO A 221 6.63 7.51 19.61
N PHE A 222 5.75 8.29 20.25
CA PHE A 222 6.04 9.09 21.44
C PHE A 222 5.41 8.51 22.71
N VAL A 223 4.39 7.66 22.56
CA VAL A 223 3.55 7.16 23.64
C VAL A 223 3.59 5.64 23.64
N LEU A 224 4.15 5.06 24.70
CA LEU A 224 4.04 3.63 24.96
C LEU A 224 2.67 3.34 25.61
N PHE A 225 1.63 3.17 24.80
CA PHE A 225 0.26 2.94 25.28
C PHE A 225 0.14 1.76 26.26
N ASP A 226 0.91 0.69 26.03
CA ASP A 226 0.94 -0.49 26.90
C ASP A 226 1.55 -0.23 28.28
N GLY A 227 2.30 0.87 28.43
CA GLY A 227 2.87 1.31 29.70
C GLY A 227 1.96 2.23 30.51
N ILE A 228 0.80 2.63 29.96
CA ILE A 228 -0.11 3.58 30.62
C ILE A 228 -1.17 2.83 31.41
N ALA A 229 -1.38 3.25 32.67
CA ALA A 229 -2.44 2.72 33.53
C ALA A 229 -3.82 2.92 32.89
N GLU A 230 -4.73 1.98 33.11
CA GLU A 230 -6.01 1.89 32.39
C GLU A 230 -6.82 3.19 32.41
N HIS A 231 -6.99 3.82 33.58
CA HIS A 231 -7.74 5.08 33.69
C HIS A 231 -7.10 6.24 32.91
N ALA A 232 -5.77 6.26 32.82
CA ALA A 232 -5.01 7.34 32.19
C ALA A 232 -5.03 7.13 30.68
N LEU A 233 -4.90 5.87 30.24
CA LEU A 233 -5.06 5.50 28.85
C LEU A 233 -6.46 5.86 28.35
N ASP A 234 -7.51 5.50 29.09
CA ASP A 234 -8.89 5.84 28.71
C ASP A 234 -9.09 7.36 28.62
N SER A 235 -8.46 8.15 29.50
CA SER A 235 -8.52 9.61 29.46
C SER A 235 -7.81 10.21 28.24
N GLU A 236 -6.60 9.75 27.95
CA GLU A 236 -5.82 10.15 26.76
C GLU A 236 -6.56 9.79 25.46
N LEU A 237 -7.04 8.55 25.36
CA LEU A 237 -7.79 8.08 24.21
C LEU A 237 -9.10 8.85 24.04
N ARG A 238 -9.78 9.21 25.14
CA ARG A 238 -11.02 10.01 25.09
C ARG A 238 -10.76 11.42 24.58
N ALA A 239 -9.66 12.06 24.99
CA ALA A 239 -9.26 13.37 24.46
C ALA A 239 -9.04 13.29 22.94
N VAL A 240 -8.27 12.31 22.48
CA VAL A 240 -7.99 12.11 21.05
C VAL A 240 -9.26 11.75 20.26
N ALA A 241 -10.13 10.93 20.83
CA ALA A 241 -11.41 10.58 20.19
C ALA A 241 -12.35 11.78 20.10
N GLN A 242 -12.39 12.64 21.13
CA GLN A 242 -13.18 13.87 21.12
C GLN A 242 -12.68 14.83 20.03
N GLU A 243 -11.37 14.97 19.84
CA GLU A 243 -10.82 15.75 18.73
C GLU A 243 -11.28 15.22 17.35
N SER A 244 -11.41 13.91 17.20
CA SER A 244 -11.93 13.29 15.97
C SER A 244 -13.41 13.58 15.75
N VAL A 245 -14.21 13.64 16.82
CA VAL A 245 -15.62 14.04 16.76
C VAL A 245 -15.74 15.53 16.41
N ASP A 246 -15.01 16.39 17.11
CA ASP A 246 -15.06 17.84 16.95
C ASP A 246 -14.59 18.28 15.56
N ALA A 247 -13.60 17.58 14.99
CA ALA A 247 -13.11 17.85 13.63
C ALA A 247 -14.16 17.60 12.54
N GLN A 248 -15.19 16.80 12.82
CA GLN A 248 -16.25 16.45 11.86
C GLN A 248 -17.55 17.21 12.11
N ARG A 249 -17.72 17.82 13.28
CA ARG A 249 -18.86 18.70 13.57
C ARG A 249 -18.62 20.09 12.95
N PRO A 250 -19.62 20.68 12.27
CA PRO A 250 -19.48 22.04 11.75
C PRO A 250 -19.23 23.00 12.92
N ARG A 251 -18.18 23.82 12.82
CA ARG A 251 -17.95 24.89 13.80
C ARG A 251 -19.16 25.82 13.79
N PRO A 252 -19.72 26.20 14.95
CA PRO A 252 -20.65 27.32 14.99
C PRO A 252 -19.96 28.55 14.42
N ALA A 253 -20.66 29.31 13.58
CA ALA A 253 -20.17 30.58 13.06
C ALA A 253 -19.68 31.46 14.23
N PRO A 254 -18.55 32.16 14.08
CA PRO A 254 -18.10 33.07 15.12
C PRO A 254 -19.20 34.12 15.33
N ASN A 255 -19.76 34.15 16.55
CA ASN A 255 -20.66 35.22 16.97
C ASN A 255 -19.93 36.55 16.79
N SER A 256 -20.43 37.36 15.87
CA SER A 256 -20.04 38.75 15.65
C SER A 256 -20.52 39.61 16.82
N THR A 257 -19.90 39.45 18.00
CA THR A 257 -20.05 40.39 19.13
C THR A 257 -19.05 40.02 20.22
N GLN A 258 -17.78 40.40 20.01
CA GLN A 258 -16.92 40.84 21.11
C GLN A 258 -15.83 41.72 20.52
N ALA A 259 -16.07 43.03 20.61
CA ALA A 259 -15.08 44.05 20.37
C ALA A 259 -13.98 43.89 21.43
N VAL A 260 -12.79 43.47 21.01
CA VAL A 260 -11.60 43.55 21.83
C VAL A 260 -11.04 44.96 21.64
N SER A 261 -11.22 45.78 22.67
CA SER A 261 -10.58 47.07 22.82
C SER A 261 -9.09 46.90 23.03
N ASP A 262 -8.28 47.55 22.19
CA ASP A 262 -6.90 47.90 22.51
C ASP A 262 -6.83 48.67 23.84
N PRO A 263 -5.77 48.42 24.63
CA PRO A 263 -5.08 49.56 25.21
C PRO A 263 -3.57 49.42 25.02
N ALA A 264 -3.01 50.39 24.30
CA ALA A 264 -1.61 50.70 24.35
C ALA A 264 -1.23 51.35 25.70
N ALA A 265 0.02 51.10 26.10
CA ALA A 265 0.87 51.93 26.94
C ALA A 265 0.46 52.18 28.40
N SER A 266 1.09 51.45 29.32
CA SER A 266 1.67 52.05 30.54
C SER A 266 2.84 51.19 31.03
N GLY A 267 3.96 51.84 31.34
CA GLY A 267 5.21 51.21 31.74
C GLY A 267 5.22 50.73 33.19
N GLY A 268 6.12 49.79 33.46
CA GLY A 268 6.45 49.34 34.80
C GLY A 268 7.57 48.30 34.72
N ALA A 269 8.82 48.77 34.83
CA ALA A 269 9.99 47.91 34.95
C ALA A 269 9.94 47.17 36.30
N VAL A 270 10.07 45.85 36.26
CA VAL A 270 10.36 45.02 37.43
C VAL A 270 11.46 44.04 37.04
N ASP A 271 12.64 44.23 37.61
CA ASP A 271 13.79 43.34 37.49
C ASP A 271 13.50 41.98 38.13
N PRO A 272 13.90 40.85 37.51
CA PRO A 272 14.13 39.61 38.22
C PRO A 272 15.62 39.42 38.53
N ALA A 273 15.87 39.06 39.79
CA ALA A 273 17.18 38.72 40.34
C ALA A 273 17.85 37.51 39.63
N PRO A 274 19.20 37.41 39.64
CA PRO A 274 19.94 36.41 38.90
C PRO A 274 20.01 35.06 39.64
N ILE A 275 19.67 33.98 38.96
CA ILE A 275 20.04 32.61 39.34
C ILE A 275 21.38 32.31 38.66
N SER A 276 22.44 32.16 39.46
CA SER A 276 23.76 31.74 38.97
C SER A 276 23.76 30.23 38.70
N ALA A 277 24.00 29.84 37.45
CA ALA A 277 24.42 28.49 37.09
C ALA A 277 25.71 28.59 36.25
N SER A 278 26.69 27.77 36.62
CA SER A 278 28.08 27.80 36.15
C SER A 278 28.22 27.59 34.64
N PRO A 279 29.20 28.25 33.98
CA PRO A 279 29.43 28.13 32.55
C PRO A 279 30.43 27.01 32.28
N ASP A 280 29.95 25.78 32.11
CA ASP A 280 30.65 24.75 31.35
C ASP A 280 29.69 23.56 31.17
N GLN A 281 29.35 23.25 29.91
CA GLN A 281 28.40 22.22 29.43
C GLN A 281 27.05 22.75 28.89
N VAL A 282 27.12 23.58 27.84
CA VAL A 282 26.04 23.70 26.85
C VAL A 282 26.61 23.21 25.50
N PRO A 283 26.06 22.16 24.86
CA PRO A 283 26.47 21.79 23.51
C PRO A 283 26.20 22.97 22.56
N PRO A 284 27.05 23.26 21.57
CA PRO A 284 26.82 24.39 20.68
C PRO A 284 25.50 24.19 19.95
N LEU A 285 24.61 25.20 20.06
CA LEU A 285 23.43 25.33 19.21
C LEU A 285 23.88 25.23 17.74
N PRO A 286 23.17 24.47 16.88
CA PRO A 286 23.51 24.42 15.47
C PRO A 286 23.45 25.83 14.91
N GLN A 287 24.61 26.31 14.44
CA GLN A 287 24.73 27.60 13.79
C GLN A 287 23.74 27.62 12.62
N ARG A 288 22.84 28.61 12.60
CA ARG A 288 22.02 28.88 11.41
C ARG A 288 22.95 29.10 10.24
N THR A 289 22.96 28.16 9.31
CA THR A 289 23.61 28.26 8.02
C THR A 289 23.13 29.56 7.35
N PRO A 290 24.03 30.31 6.66
CA PRO A 290 23.62 31.50 5.92
C PRO A 290 22.54 31.13 4.89
N PRO A 291 21.64 32.07 4.51
CA PRO A 291 20.65 31.79 3.48
C PRO A 291 21.37 31.35 2.21
N ALA A 292 21.06 30.13 1.78
CA ALA A 292 21.65 29.54 0.61
C ALA A 292 21.30 30.38 -0.63
N SER A 293 22.22 30.40 -1.60
CA SER A 293 22.10 31.10 -2.88
C SER A 293 20.74 30.84 -3.55
N PRO A 294 20.26 31.71 -4.46
CA PRO A 294 18.97 31.54 -5.15
C PRO A 294 18.78 30.20 -5.88
N GLU A 295 19.85 29.42 -6.09
CA GLU A 295 19.83 28.05 -6.63
C GLU A 295 19.35 26.97 -5.62
N SER A 296 19.16 27.33 -4.35
CA SER A 296 18.88 26.39 -3.25
C SER A 296 17.39 26.15 -2.94
N ARG A 297 16.47 26.80 -3.66
CA ARG A 297 15.03 26.63 -3.41
C ARG A 297 14.59 25.23 -3.84
N ARG A 298 14.26 24.39 -2.85
CA ARG A 298 13.55 23.12 -3.03
C ARG A 298 12.04 23.35 -3.01
N PHE A 299 11.31 22.47 -3.69
CA PHE A 299 9.87 22.55 -3.89
C PHE A 299 9.18 21.40 -3.17
N ARG A 300 7.96 21.57 -2.67
CA ARG A 300 7.22 20.49 -2.01
C ARG A 300 6.43 19.71 -3.05
N SER A 301 6.46 18.37 -3.01
CA SER A 301 5.68 17.53 -3.91
C SER A 301 4.82 16.49 -3.19
N LEU A 302 3.64 16.25 -3.75
CA LEU A 302 2.76 15.13 -3.40
C LEU A 302 2.70 14.19 -4.59
N GLU A 303 2.97 12.90 -4.38
CA GLU A 303 2.89 11.89 -5.43
C GLU A 303 1.73 10.91 -5.17
N ILE A 304 0.90 10.68 -6.19
CA ILE A 304 -0.17 9.68 -6.16
C ILE A 304 0.17 8.52 -7.10
N CYS A 305 -0.29 7.32 -6.75
CA CYS A 305 0.10 6.09 -7.45
C CYS A 305 1.64 5.96 -7.52
N ALA A 306 2.31 6.19 -6.38
CA ALA A 306 3.77 6.34 -6.30
C ALA A 306 4.55 5.08 -6.71
N GLY A 307 3.92 3.90 -6.72
CA GLY A 307 4.56 2.63 -7.02
C GLY A 307 5.78 2.41 -6.12
N ALA A 308 6.87 1.90 -6.69
CA ALA A 308 8.12 1.71 -5.93
C ALA A 308 8.97 2.99 -5.77
N GLY A 309 8.39 4.18 -6.00
CA GLY A 309 9.05 5.47 -5.78
C GLY A 309 10.02 5.91 -6.88
N GLY A 310 9.96 5.32 -8.08
CA GLY A 310 10.85 5.67 -9.20
C GLY A 310 10.68 7.11 -9.70
N GLN A 311 9.44 7.58 -9.80
CA GLN A 311 9.14 8.97 -10.19
C GLN A 311 9.55 9.94 -9.08
N ALA A 312 9.10 9.70 -7.83
CA ALA A 312 9.50 10.47 -6.67
C ALA A 312 11.02 10.61 -6.52
N LEU A 313 11.80 9.54 -6.77
CA LEU A 313 13.26 9.59 -6.74
C LEU A 313 13.84 10.54 -7.80
N GLY A 314 13.31 10.50 -9.02
CA GLY A 314 13.72 11.43 -10.06
C GLY A 314 13.39 12.89 -9.71
N LEU A 315 12.19 13.13 -9.19
CA LEU A 315 11.74 14.45 -8.75
C LEU A 315 12.55 14.98 -7.56
N GLU A 316 12.92 14.12 -6.60
CA GLU A 316 13.82 14.44 -5.48
C GLU A 316 15.15 14.98 -5.96
N ARG A 317 15.75 14.32 -6.97
CA ARG A 317 17.00 14.73 -7.61
C ARG A 317 16.86 16.07 -8.34
N ALA A 318 15.68 16.41 -8.83
CA ALA A 318 15.39 17.68 -9.48
C ALA A 318 15.06 18.83 -8.50
N GLY A 319 15.03 18.55 -7.19
CA GLY A 319 14.78 19.55 -6.15
C GLY A 319 13.35 19.59 -5.63
N PHE A 320 12.55 18.55 -5.84
CA PHE A 320 11.23 18.40 -5.22
C PHE A 320 11.30 17.47 -4.01
N ASP A 321 10.98 17.96 -2.81
CA ASP A 321 10.87 17.19 -1.59
C ASP A 321 9.51 16.47 -1.53
N PRO A 322 9.48 15.13 -1.58
CA PRO A 322 8.25 14.37 -1.46
C PRO A 322 7.72 14.46 -0.02
N VAL A 323 6.71 15.29 0.19
CA VAL A 323 6.10 15.46 1.53
C VAL A 323 5.02 14.43 1.80
N LEU A 324 4.45 13.83 0.75
CA LEU A 324 3.44 12.79 0.84
C LEU A 324 3.44 11.93 -0.43
N LEU A 325 3.51 10.62 -0.27
CA LEU A 325 3.34 9.64 -1.34
C LEU A 325 2.14 8.73 -1.02
N ILE A 326 1.28 8.51 -2.00
CA ILE A 326 0.07 7.71 -1.85
C ILE A 326 0.11 6.56 -2.84
N ASP A 327 -0.02 5.33 -2.34
CA ASP A 327 -0.18 4.15 -3.19
C ASP A 327 -1.13 3.13 -2.55
N SER A 328 -1.90 2.40 -3.36
CA SER A 328 -2.84 1.40 -2.87
C SER A 328 -2.21 0.03 -2.62
N LYS A 329 -1.00 -0.21 -3.11
CA LYS A 329 -0.28 -1.49 -3.05
C LYS A 329 0.69 -1.49 -1.87
N ALA A 330 0.40 -2.34 -0.88
CA ALA A 330 1.25 -2.47 0.31
C ALA A 330 2.72 -2.78 -0.02
N ASP A 331 2.98 -3.68 -0.98
CA ASP A 331 4.35 -4.01 -1.38
C ASP A 331 5.11 -2.78 -1.93
N ALA A 332 4.42 -1.91 -2.66
CA ALA A 332 4.99 -0.69 -3.21
C ALA A 332 5.31 0.33 -2.11
N CYS A 333 4.39 0.51 -1.15
CA CYS A 333 4.65 1.31 0.04
C CYS A 333 5.88 0.83 0.82
N PHE A 334 5.97 -0.49 1.07
CA PHE A 334 7.11 -1.06 1.81
C PHE A 334 8.41 -0.89 1.04
N SER A 335 8.39 -0.98 -0.29
CA SER A 335 9.56 -0.64 -1.10
C SER A 335 9.99 0.81 -0.92
N ILE A 336 9.06 1.77 -0.87
CA ILE A 336 9.42 3.18 -0.63
C ILE A 336 10.06 3.32 0.76
N ASP A 337 9.43 2.79 1.80
CA ASP A 337 9.90 2.87 3.19
C ASP A 337 11.33 2.29 3.37
N LEU A 338 11.61 1.15 2.72
CA LEU A 338 12.93 0.52 2.75
C LEU A 338 14.07 1.38 2.16
N ASN A 339 13.75 2.29 1.24
CA ASN A 339 14.73 3.10 0.52
C ASN A 339 14.79 4.55 0.98
N ARG A 340 13.65 5.06 1.48
CA ARG A 340 13.42 6.45 1.86
C ARG A 340 12.51 6.50 3.09
N PRO A 341 12.98 6.07 4.28
CA PRO A 341 12.16 6.03 5.50
C PRO A 341 11.71 7.41 6.01
N ALA A 342 12.31 8.48 5.48
CA ALA A 342 11.93 9.86 5.80
C ALA A 342 10.76 10.37 4.93
N TRP A 343 10.41 9.67 3.85
CA TRP A 343 9.26 10.04 3.02
C TRP A 343 7.97 9.57 3.70
N ASP A 344 6.97 10.43 3.80
CA ASP A 344 5.67 10.05 4.36
C ASP A 344 4.86 9.29 3.31
N VAL A 345 4.54 8.02 3.60
CA VAL A 345 3.83 7.13 2.69
C VAL A 345 2.49 6.73 3.29
N VAL A 346 1.41 6.96 2.54
CA VAL A 346 0.06 6.53 2.90
C VAL A 346 -0.39 5.41 1.98
N CYS A 347 -0.53 4.22 2.55
CA CYS A 347 -1.04 3.05 1.84
C CYS A 347 -2.56 3.08 1.74
N MET A 348 -3.08 3.75 0.72
CA MET A 348 -4.52 3.82 0.45
C MET A 348 -4.83 4.05 -1.03
N ASP A 349 -6.08 3.78 -1.38
CA ASP A 349 -6.62 4.17 -2.67
C ASP A 349 -6.76 5.69 -2.76
N VAL A 350 -6.17 6.29 -3.81
CA VAL A 350 -6.23 7.73 -4.07
C VAL A 350 -7.66 8.23 -4.26
N VAL A 351 -8.57 7.38 -4.78
CA VAL A 351 -9.99 7.72 -4.93
C VAL A 351 -10.66 7.98 -3.57
N GLN A 352 -10.10 7.42 -2.48
CA GLN A 352 -10.57 7.58 -1.11
C GLN A 352 -9.79 8.65 -0.33
N PHE A 353 -8.79 9.26 -0.95
CA PHE A 353 -7.96 10.27 -0.30
C PHE A 353 -8.68 11.61 -0.24
N ASN A 354 -8.75 12.19 0.95
CA ASN A 354 -9.26 13.53 1.16
C ASN A 354 -8.10 14.45 1.58
N PRO A 355 -7.69 15.41 0.73
CA PRO A 355 -6.55 16.29 1.03
C PRO A 355 -6.76 17.13 2.29
N ARG A 356 -8.02 17.45 2.65
CA ARG A 356 -8.33 18.23 3.85
C ARG A 356 -7.98 17.53 5.16
N MET A 357 -7.82 16.20 5.14
CA MET A 357 -7.42 15.42 6.32
C MET A 357 -5.88 15.38 6.53
N ARG A 358 -5.11 16.04 5.65
CA ARG A 358 -3.64 16.01 5.62
C ARG A 358 -3.11 17.42 5.38
N SER A 359 -2.70 18.11 6.44
CA SER A 359 -2.18 19.49 6.35
C SER A 359 -0.92 19.60 5.49
N ASP A 360 -0.13 18.54 5.43
CA ASP A 360 1.06 18.39 4.59
C ASP A 360 0.73 18.31 3.09
N ALA A 361 -0.47 17.87 2.72
CA ALA A 361 -0.96 17.90 1.35
C ALA A 361 -1.35 19.32 0.90
N ALA A 362 -1.50 20.27 1.84
CA ALA A 362 -1.73 21.66 1.51
C ALA A 362 -0.42 22.37 1.13
N ASP A 363 -0.52 23.34 0.22
CA ASP A 363 0.59 24.19 -0.23
C ASP A 363 1.80 23.42 -0.81
N VAL A 364 1.51 22.37 -1.59
CA VAL A 364 2.53 21.68 -2.39
C VAL A 364 2.72 22.41 -3.71
N ASP A 365 3.97 22.47 -4.17
CA ASP A 365 4.31 23.10 -5.46
C ASP A 365 3.96 22.18 -6.63
N LEU A 366 4.04 20.86 -6.43
CA LEU A 366 3.80 19.84 -7.45
C LEU A 366 2.90 18.73 -6.95
N ILE A 367 1.90 18.34 -7.75
CA ILE A 367 1.29 17.01 -7.67
C ILE A 367 1.79 16.15 -8.83
N SER A 368 2.26 14.94 -8.55
CA SER A 368 2.79 14.00 -9.54
C SER A 368 2.12 12.63 -9.46
N GLY A 369 2.22 11.83 -10.52
CA GLY A 369 1.83 10.41 -10.45
C GLY A 369 1.94 9.63 -11.75
N GLY A 370 2.39 8.38 -11.64
CA GLY A 370 2.33 7.37 -12.70
C GLY A 370 1.00 6.62 -12.59
N LEU A 371 -0.03 7.13 -13.26
CA LEU A 371 -1.39 6.66 -13.05
C LEU A 371 -1.61 5.30 -13.72
N PRO A 372 -2.54 4.46 -13.21
CA PRO A 372 -2.94 3.24 -13.89
C PRO A 372 -3.24 3.47 -15.37
N ARG A 373 -2.65 2.63 -16.23
CA ARG A 373 -2.72 2.79 -17.68
C ARG A 373 -4.15 2.63 -18.18
N VAL A 374 -4.71 3.71 -18.72
CA VAL A 374 -6.08 3.68 -19.28
C VAL A 374 -6.13 2.83 -20.55
N LYS A 375 -7.30 2.23 -20.80
CA LYS A 375 -7.56 1.38 -21.97
C LYS A 375 -8.58 2.04 -22.88
N SER A 376 -8.43 1.87 -24.20
CA SER A 376 -9.40 2.37 -25.17
C SER A 376 -10.81 1.80 -24.88
N SER A 377 -11.83 2.65 -24.97
CA SER A 377 -13.23 2.26 -24.85
C SER A 377 -13.70 1.36 -25.99
N ALA A 378 -12.98 1.31 -27.12
CA ALA A 378 -13.26 0.38 -28.22
C ALA A 378 -12.90 -1.08 -27.89
N THR A 379 -12.04 -1.32 -26.90
CA THR A 379 -11.61 -2.66 -26.46
C THR A 379 -12.47 -3.22 -25.32
N VAL A 380 -13.33 -2.39 -24.72
CA VAL A 380 -14.17 -2.74 -23.58
C VAL A 380 -15.63 -2.50 -23.99
N GLY A 381 -16.44 -3.56 -24.06
CA GLY A 381 -17.87 -3.45 -24.37
C GLY A 381 -18.52 -2.33 -23.54
N ARG A 382 -19.24 -1.43 -24.22
CA ARG A 382 -19.76 -0.18 -23.64
C ARG A 382 -20.62 -0.42 -22.39
N ALA A 383 -20.18 0.12 -21.25
CA ALA A 383 -20.92 0.99 -20.33
C ALA A 383 -20.05 1.26 -19.08
N GLU A 384 -19.76 2.54 -18.84
CA GLU A 384 -19.31 3.15 -17.57
C GLU A 384 -17.95 2.73 -16.95
N ASP A 385 -17.17 3.77 -16.64
CA ASP A 385 -15.88 3.83 -15.90
C ASP A 385 -15.10 2.51 -15.67
N THR A 386 -14.12 2.26 -16.54
CA THR A 386 -13.00 1.38 -16.18
C THR A 386 -12.30 1.95 -14.95
N GLU A 387 -11.97 1.13 -13.95
CA GLU A 387 -11.25 1.51 -12.72
C GLU A 387 -10.07 2.47 -12.98
N GLU A 388 -9.30 2.25 -14.06
CA GLU A 388 -8.17 3.10 -14.42
C GLU A 388 -8.59 4.53 -14.82
N ARG A 389 -9.72 4.70 -15.52
CA ARG A 389 -10.30 6.02 -15.83
C ARG A 389 -10.84 6.70 -14.58
N ARG A 390 -11.42 5.94 -13.66
CA ARG A 390 -11.88 6.47 -12.37
C ARG A 390 -10.70 7.06 -11.58
N VAL A 391 -9.58 6.35 -11.52
CA VAL A 391 -8.34 6.86 -10.88
C VAL A 391 -7.83 8.12 -11.61
N LEU A 392 -7.81 8.13 -12.95
CA LEU A 392 -7.43 9.31 -13.73
C LEU A 392 -8.33 10.52 -13.39
N ARG A 393 -9.64 10.34 -13.36
CA ARG A 393 -10.58 11.43 -13.01
C ARG A 393 -10.36 11.92 -11.58
N SER A 394 -10.23 11.01 -10.61
CA SER A 394 -9.94 11.37 -9.22
C SER A 394 -8.61 12.10 -9.07
N ALA A 395 -7.58 11.73 -9.83
CA ALA A 395 -6.29 12.42 -9.85
C ALA A 395 -6.41 13.88 -10.32
N ILE A 396 -7.17 14.12 -11.40
CA ILE A 396 -7.44 15.49 -11.88
C ILE A 396 -8.22 16.30 -10.85
N SER A 397 -9.32 15.75 -10.32
CA SER A 397 -10.12 16.44 -9.30
C SER A 397 -9.29 16.76 -8.06
N LEU A 398 -8.43 15.83 -7.61
CA LEU A 398 -7.53 16.05 -6.49
C LEU A 398 -6.52 17.18 -6.77
N ALA A 399 -5.97 17.24 -7.98
CA ALA A 399 -5.09 18.34 -8.38
C ALA A 399 -5.83 19.69 -8.39
N CYS A 400 -7.08 19.74 -8.85
CA CYS A 400 -7.91 20.94 -8.78
C CYS A 400 -8.21 21.35 -7.33
N ASP A 401 -8.53 20.39 -6.46
CA ASP A 401 -8.86 20.62 -5.05
C ASP A 401 -7.66 21.11 -4.23
N ILE A 402 -6.47 20.53 -4.46
CA ILE A 402 -5.23 20.94 -3.76
C ILE A 402 -4.71 22.27 -4.31
N GLY A 403 -4.82 22.48 -5.61
CA GLY A 403 -4.37 23.70 -6.27
C GLY A 403 -2.85 23.94 -6.28
N PRO A 404 -1.99 22.96 -6.63
CA PRO A 404 -0.54 23.19 -6.72
C PRO A 404 -0.12 24.19 -7.80
N LYS A 405 1.17 24.50 -7.89
CA LYS A 405 1.71 25.34 -8.98
C LYS A 405 1.85 24.56 -10.28
N ALA A 406 2.15 23.27 -10.17
CA ALA A 406 2.33 22.34 -11.29
C ALA A 406 1.67 20.98 -11.03
N VAL A 407 1.28 20.32 -12.11
CA VAL A 407 0.73 18.96 -12.17
C VAL A 407 1.56 18.17 -13.19
N LEU A 408 1.97 16.95 -12.84
CA LEU A 408 2.69 16.03 -13.71
C LEU A 408 2.08 14.62 -13.64
N PHE A 409 1.35 14.20 -14.67
CA PHE A 409 0.83 12.84 -14.74
C PHE A 409 1.40 12.06 -15.93
N GLU A 410 1.80 10.82 -15.67
CA GLU A 410 2.26 9.84 -16.66
C GLU A 410 1.16 8.83 -16.96
N ASN A 411 1.03 8.46 -18.24
CA ASN A 411 0.17 7.40 -18.70
C ASN A 411 0.62 6.82 -20.06
N VAL A 412 -0.25 6.06 -20.74
CA VAL A 412 0.02 5.51 -22.07
C VAL A 412 0.22 6.62 -23.13
N PRO A 413 1.09 6.41 -24.14
CA PRO A 413 1.27 7.35 -25.24
C PRO A 413 -0.04 7.73 -25.93
N ASP A 414 -0.91 6.76 -26.19
CA ASP A 414 -2.18 6.95 -26.89
C ASP A 414 -3.11 7.96 -26.18
N LEU A 415 -2.96 8.19 -24.87
CA LEU A 415 -3.73 9.22 -24.16
C LEU A 415 -3.41 10.62 -24.68
N VAL A 416 -2.19 10.86 -25.20
CA VAL A 416 -1.73 12.17 -25.69
C VAL A 416 -2.34 12.53 -27.04
N ASP A 417 -2.34 11.61 -28.01
CA ASP A 417 -2.71 11.93 -29.40
C ASP A 417 -3.72 10.95 -30.02
N GLY A 418 -4.01 9.82 -29.37
CA GLY A 418 -4.95 8.81 -29.85
C GLY A 418 -6.37 9.39 -29.96
N PRO A 419 -7.07 9.17 -31.10
CA PRO A 419 -8.42 9.70 -31.31
C PRO A 419 -9.44 9.15 -30.31
N GLU A 420 -9.28 7.93 -29.83
CA GLU A 420 -10.16 7.28 -28.84
C GLU A 420 -10.18 7.96 -27.47
N PHE A 421 -9.16 8.76 -27.16
CA PHE A 421 -9.02 9.48 -25.89
C PHE A 421 -9.33 10.98 -26.03
N ALA A 422 -9.84 11.43 -27.18
CA ALA A 422 -10.16 12.85 -27.40
C ALA A 422 -11.15 13.42 -26.38
N ALA A 423 -12.16 12.63 -25.98
CA ALA A 423 -13.13 13.04 -24.97
C ALA A 423 -12.50 13.11 -23.55
N ASP A 424 -11.60 12.17 -23.23
CA ASP A 424 -10.86 12.17 -21.98
C ASP A 424 -9.95 13.42 -21.91
N ARG A 425 -9.16 13.72 -22.96
CA ARG A 425 -8.33 14.94 -23.03
C ARG A 425 -9.14 16.23 -22.92
N ALA A 426 -10.24 16.35 -23.68
CA ALA A 426 -11.07 17.55 -23.65
C ALA A 426 -11.65 17.82 -22.26
N TRP A 427 -12.06 16.77 -21.54
CA TRP A 427 -12.52 16.90 -20.15
C TRP A 427 -11.38 17.33 -19.23
N ILE A 428 -10.21 16.66 -19.30
CA ILE A 428 -9.03 17.00 -18.47
C ILE A 428 -8.60 18.45 -18.69
N ASP A 429 -8.48 18.87 -19.94
CA ASP A 429 -8.11 20.24 -20.29
C ASP A 429 -9.15 21.23 -19.79
N HIS A 430 -10.45 20.91 -19.87
CA HIS A 430 -11.51 21.77 -19.35
C HIS A 430 -11.40 21.97 -17.82
N GLU A 431 -11.33 20.89 -17.04
CA GLU A 431 -11.25 20.96 -15.58
C GLU A 431 -10.01 21.73 -15.11
N LEU A 432 -8.85 21.44 -15.69
CA LEU A 432 -7.60 22.13 -15.33
C LEU A 432 -7.61 23.60 -15.76
N HIS A 433 -8.18 23.94 -16.92
CA HIS A 433 -8.35 25.34 -17.30
C HIS A 433 -9.29 26.10 -16.37
N GLN A 434 -10.40 25.49 -15.92
CA GLN A 434 -11.29 26.09 -14.92
C GLN A 434 -10.57 26.31 -13.58
N ALA A 435 -9.66 25.42 -13.21
CA ALA A 435 -8.81 25.57 -12.03
C ALA A 435 -7.62 26.54 -12.22
N GLY A 436 -7.50 27.20 -13.38
CA GLY A 436 -6.49 28.24 -13.64
C GLY A 436 -5.15 27.74 -14.18
N TYR A 437 -5.08 26.49 -14.67
CA TYR A 437 -3.89 25.95 -15.32
C TYR A 437 -3.94 26.13 -16.83
N ARG A 438 -2.75 26.05 -17.44
CA ARG A 438 -2.55 25.76 -18.86
C ARG A 438 -1.98 24.35 -18.97
N THR A 439 -2.46 23.57 -19.91
CA THR A 439 -2.05 22.17 -20.10
C THR A 439 -1.12 22.01 -21.30
N GLY A 440 -0.23 21.03 -21.21
CA GLY A 440 0.65 20.59 -22.27
C GLY A 440 0.73 19.07 -22.28
N TRP A 441 0.65 18.48 -23.47
CA TRP A 441 0.72 17.04 -23.67
C TRP A 441 1.94 16.68 -24.52
N LYS A 442 2.70 15.66 -24.11
CA LYS A 442 3.86 15.17 -24.89
C LYS A 442 4.13 13.69 -24.65
N ILE A 443 4.55 13.00 -25.70
CA ILE A 443 5.10 11.65 -25.62
C ILE A 443 6.63 11.78 -25.50
N LEU A 444 7.22 11.14 -24.49
CA LEU A 444 8.66 11.08 -24.30
C LEU A 444 9.12 9.62 -24.26
N ASN A 445 10.34 9.37 -24.76
CA ASN A 445 10.97 8.06 -24.69
C ASN A 445 12.04 8.04 -23.59
N ALA A 446 12.01 7.04 -22.72
CA ALA A 446 13.01 6.91 -21.66
C ALA A 446 14.45 6.81 -22.20
N SER A 447 14.63 6.22 -23.38
CA SER A 447 15.93 6.12 -24.05
C SER A 447 16.59 7.46 -24.30
N ASP A 448 15.79 8.51 -24.53
CA ASP A 448 16.27 9.86 -24.81
C ASP A 448 16.90 10.50 -23.55
N PHE A 449 16.72 9.88 -22.37
CA PHE A 449 17.20 10.36 -21.07
C PHE A 449 18.14 9.35 -20.40
N GLY A 450 18.86 8.55 -21.19
CA GLY A 450 19.92 7.64 -20.71
C GLY A 450 19.42 6.30 -20.15
N VAL A 451 18.12 5.98 -20.27
CA VAL A 451 17.59 4.68 -19.82
C VAL A 451 17.84 3.63 -20.92
N PRO A 452 18.40 2.45 -20.62
CA PRO A 452 18.75 1.43 -21.62
C PRO A 452 17.52 0.67 -22.16
N GLN A 453 16.43 1.37 -22.48
CA GLN A 453 15.14 0.79 -22.83
C GLN A 453 14.31 1.71 -23.72
N ASN A 454 13.72 1.15 -24.77
CA ASN A 454 12.71 1.82 -25.59
C ASN A 454 11.36 1.79 -24.87
N ARG A 455 11.06 2.82 -24.09
CA ARG A 455 9.84 2.95 -23.28
C ARG A 455 9.24 4.34 -23.50
N LYS A 456 8.27 4.41 -24.40
CA LYS A 456 7.46 5.61 -24.62
C LYS A 456 6.34 5.71 -23.60
N SER A 457 6.18 6.88 -23.02
CA SER A 457 5.10 7.24 -22.09
C SER A 457 4.49 8.56 -22.51
N GLY A 458 3.18 8.72 -22.29
CA GLY A 458 2.45 9.96 -22.48
C GLY A 458 2.47 10.78 -21.19
N PHE A 459 2.66 12.10 -21.32
CA PHE A 459 2.73 13.02 -20.19
C PHE A 459 1.73 14.14 -20.34
N LEU A 460 1.02 14.41 -19.25
CA LEU A 460 0.27 15.64 -19.01
C LEU A 460 1.08 16.50 -18.05
N VAL A 461 1.39 17.72 -18.47
CA VAL A 461 1.93 18.78 -17.63
C VAL A 461 0.90 19.90 -17.58
N ALA A 462 0.57 20.37 -16.39
CA ALA A 462 -0.27 21.56 -16.23
C ALA A 462 0.38 22.53 -15.25
N LEU A 463 0.52 23.80 -15.64
CA LEU A 463 1.09 24.84 -14.78
C LEU A 463 0.19 26.07 -14.78
N ARG A 464 0.19 26.80 -13.67
CA ARG A 464 -0.43 28.13 -13.59
C ARG A 464 0.46 29.15 -14.30
N GLU A 465 -0.11 30.29 -14.69
CA GLU A 465 0.69 31.45 -15.08
C GLU A 465 1.36 32.10 -13.86
N PRO A 466 2.57 32.67 -13.99
CA PRO A 466 3.38 32.82 -15.21
C PRO A 466 4.25 31.60 -15.53
N TYR A 467 4.14 30.50 -14.78
CA TYR A 467 5.06 29.36 -14.89
C TYR A 467 4.91 28.61 -16.22
N PHE A 468 3.70 28.50 -16.75
CA PHE A 468 3.47 27.79 -18.02
C PHE A 468 4.23 28.42 -19.19
N GLY A 469 4.19 29.75 -19.34
CA GLY A 469 4.93 30.45 -20.40
C GLY A 469 6.46 30.30 -20.33
N ARG A 470 6.98 29.77 -19.21
CA ARG A 470 8.42 29.56 -18.96
C ARG A 470 8.80 28.07 -19.00
N PHE A 471 7.82 27.18 -19.03
CA PHE A 471 8.06 25.75 -19.12
C PHE A 471 8.51 25.37 -20.53
N SER A 472 9.57 24.57 -20.62
CA SER A 472 9.99 23.92 -21.85
C SER A 472 10.17 22.44 -21.57
N TRP A 473 9.65 21.60 -22.45
CA TRP A 473 9.86 20.16 -22.35
C TRP A 473 11.36 19.83 -22.37
N PRO A 474 11.81 18.84 -21.58
CA PRO A 474 13.22 18.48 -21.58
C PRO A 474 13.64 17.97 -22.95
N LEU A 475 14.88 18.28 -23.32
CA LEU A 475 15.51 17.82 -24.55
C LEU A 475 16.17 16.45 -24.32
N PRO A 476 16.27 15.61 -25.36
CA PRO A 476 17.08 14.39 -25.30
C PRO A 476 18.52 14.69 -24.87
N ASN A 477 19.13 13.75 -24.18
CA ASN A 477 20.57 13.76 -23.93
C ASN A 477 21.32 13.66 -25.26
N ASP A 478 22.48 14.31 -25.34
CA ASP A 478 23.36 14.22 -26.52
C ASP A 478 23.99 12.83 -26.67
N GLU A 479 24.23 12.15 -25.54
CA GLU A 479 24.81 10.81 -25.49
C GLU A 479 23.72 9.73 -25.64
N PRO A 480 23.97 8.68 -26.44
CA PRO A 480 23.05 7.56 -26.53
C PRO A 480 22.99 6.79 -25.20
N PRO A 481 21.83 6.19 -24.86
CA PRO A 481 21.74 5.33 -23.69
C PRO A 481 22.61 4.07 -23.85
N PRO A 482 23.06 3.45 -22.74
CA PRO A 482 23.81 2.21 -22.81
C PRO A 482 22.95 1.10 -23.42
N THR A 483 23.61 0.19 -24.11
CA THR A 483 23.04 -1.07 -24.59
C THR A 483 22.73 -2.01 -23.41
N VAL A 484 21.93 -3.05 -23.66
CA VAL A 484 21.65 -4.07 -22.62
C VAL A 484 22.92 -4.80 -22.18
N GLY A 485 23.85 -5.05 -23.11
CA GLY A 485 25.13 -5.66 -22.83
C GLY A 485 26.01 -4.79 -21.94
N GLU A 486 26.06 -3.49 -22.19
CA GLU A 486 26.77 -2.53 -21.34
C GLU A 486 26.12 -2.41 -19.96
N ALA A 487 24.80 -2.28 -19.90
CA ALA A 487 24.07 -2.11 -18.65
C ALA A 487 24.13 -3.36 -17.73
N LEU A 488 24.10 -4.56 -18.31
CA LEU A 488 24.00 -5.81 -17.53
C LEU A 488 25.27 -6.66 -17.54
N GLY A 489 26.28 -6.32 -18.33
CA GLY A 489 27.46 -7.16 -18.55
C GLY A 489 28.18 -7.56 -17.27
N ALA A 490 28.36 -6.63 -16.33
CA ALA A 490 28.94 -6.93 -15.02
C ALA A 490 28.12 -7.97 -14.26
N SER A 491 26.79 -7.80 -14.18
CA SER A 491 25.90 -8.74 -13.48
C SER A 491 25.82 -10.11 -14.16
N MET A 492 25.84 -10.16 -15.49
CA MET A 492 25.83 -11.41 -16.27
C MET A 492 27.15 -12.19 -16.16
N SER A 493 28.25 -11.50 -15.86
CA SER A 493 29.57 -12.12 -15.69
C SER A 493 29.87 -12.51 -14.24
N ALA A 494 29.09 -11.99 -13.27
CA ALA A 494 29.38 -12.11 -11.84
C ALA A 494 29.45 -13.57 -11.35
N GLY A 495 28.68 -14.47 -11.96
CA GLY A 495 28.68 -15.91 -11.64
C GLY A 495 29.78 -16.72 -12.35
N GLY A 496 30.68 -16.08 -13.10
CA GLY A 496 31.73 -16.77 -13.86
C GLY A 496 31.24 -17.45 -15.15
N TRP A 497 30.09 -17.02 -15.70
CA TRP A 497 29.53 -17.61 -16.91
C TRP A 497 30.47 -17.46 -18.13
N PRO A 498 30.96 -18.55 -18.74
CA PRO A 498 31.91 -18.46 -19.85
C PRO A 498 31.32 -17.81 -21.11
N GLY A 499 29.98 -17.80 -21.24
CA GLY A 499 29.27 -17.18 -22.37
C GLY A 499 29.10 -15.67 -22.27
N ALA A 500 29.47 -15.05 -21.14
CA ALA A 500 29.13 -13.67 -20.82
C ALA A 500 29.72 -12.65 -21.83
N GLU A 501 31.01 -12.72 -22.17
CA GLU A 501 31.62 -11.77 -23.11
C GLU A 501 30.97 -11.82 -24.49
N ARG A 502 30.64 -13.02 -24.97
CA ARG A 502 29.94 -13.20 -26.25
C ARG A 502 28.51 -12.66 -26.17
N TRP A 503 27.84 -12.84 -25.04
CA TRP A 503 26.49 -12.32 -24.81
C TRP A 503 26.49 -10.79 -24.74
N ILE A 504 27.45 -10.17 -24.04
CA ILE A 504 27.59 -8.70 -23.93
C ILE A 504 27.68 -8.07 -25.32
N LYS A 505 28.52 -8.64 -26.20
CA LYS A 505 28.65 -8.18 -27.59
C LYS A 505 27.38 -8.38 -28.44
N LYS A 506 26.53 -9.35 -28.08
CA LYS A 506 25.27 -9.65 -28.78
C LYS A 506 24.12 -8.76 -28.29
N ALA A 507 24.13 -8.36 -27.03
CA ALA A 507 23.11 -7.50 -26.42
C ALA A 507 23.40 -6.01 -26.73
N ASP A 508 23.66 -5.70 -28.00
CA ASP A 508 24.27 -4.47 -28.54
C ASP A 508 23.30 -3.31 -28.80
N ARG A 509 22.09 -3.36 -28.21
CA ARG A 509 21.06 -2.33 -28.35
C ARG A 509 20.26 -2.20 -27.07
N ILE A 510 19.48 -1.13 -26.97
CA ILE A 510 18.58 -0.91 -25.83
C ILE A 510 17.49 -2.00 -25.74
N ALA A 511 16.99 -2.21 -24.53
CA ALA A 511 15.94 -3.17 -24.25
C ALA A 511 14.60 -2.77 -24.88
N PRO A 512 13.73 -3.73 -25.25
CA PRO A 512 12.31 -3.44 -25.42
C PRO A 512 11.68 -3.07 -24.06
N ALA A 513 10.51 -2.43 -24.07
CA ALA A 513 9.85 -2.01 -22.84
C ALA A 513 9.60 -3.18 -21.88
N LEU A 514 10.00 -3.02 -20.61
CA LEU A 514 9.66 -3.92 -19.51
C LEU A 514 8.16 -3.81 -19.22
N VAL A 515 7.50 -4.97 -19.11
CA VAL A 515 6.05 -5.07 -18.92
C VAL A 515 5.78 -5.78 -17.60
N GLY A 516 5.36 -5.02 -16.58
CA GLY A 516 5.07 -5.55 -15.24
C GLY A 516 3.81 -6.44 -15.14
N GLY A 517 3.10 -6.66 -16.25
CA GLY A 517 1.87 -7.44 -16.30
C GLY A 517 0.68 -6.77 -15.60
N SER A 518 -0.43 -7.50 -15.49
CA SER A 518 -1.64 -7.06 -14.78
C SER A 518 -1.74 -7.70 -13.39
N ASP A 519 -2.60 -7.15 -12.53
CA ASP A 519 -2.91 -7.78 -11.23
C ASP A 519 -3.75 -9.06 -11.37
N ARG A 520 -4.46 -9.22 -12.50
CA ARG A 520 -5.44 -10.30 -12.73
C ARG A 520 -4.88 -11.48 -13.53
N ARG A 521 -3.73 -11.30 -14.19
CA ARG A 521 -3.01 -12.32 -14.98
C ARG A 521 -1.51 -12.02 -14.97
N GLY A 522 -0.68 -13.05 -14.77
CA GLY A 522 0.74 -13.04 -15.11
C GLY A 522 1.66 -13.65 -14.05
N GLY A 523 2.61 -14.48 -14.51
CA GLY A 523 3.88 -14.71 -13.81
C GLY A 523 4.90 -13.63 -14.20
N ALA A 524 6.07 -13.63 -13.57
CA ALA A 524 7.15 -12.69 -13.92
C ALA A 524 7.76 -13.06 -15.28
N ASP A 525 7.26 -12.48 -16.38
CA ASP A 525 7.80 -12.62 -17.74
C ASP A 525 8.06 -11.25 -18.40
N LEU A 526 8.79 -11.23 -19.51
CA LEU A 526 9.18 -9.98 -20.18
C LEU A 526 8.11 -9.45 -21.17
N GLY A 527 6.84 -9.82 -20.97
CA GLY A 527 5.70 -9.25 -21.68
C GLY A 527 5.09 -10.14 -22.78
N PRO A 528 4.32 -9.56 -23.71
CA PRO A 528 3.65 -10.32 -24.78
C PRO A 528 4.65 -10.96 -25.75
N THR A 529 4.16 -11.83 -26.64
CA THR A 529 4.97 -12.58 -27.61
C THR A 529 5.94 -11.71 -28.41
N GLY A 530 5.54 -10.49 -28.80
CA GLY A 530 6.41 -9.53 -29.49
C GLY A 530 7.62 -9.10 -28.64
N SER A 531 7.38 -8.71 -27.38
CA SER A 531 8.43 -8.34 -26.44
C SER A 531 9.36 -9.51 -26.15
N LYS A 532 8.82 -10.72 -25.97
CA LYS A 532 9.60 -11.95 -25.77
C LYS A 532 10.55 -12.23 -26.94
N LYS A 533 10.09 -12.04 -28.18
CA LYS A 533 10.94 -12.17 -29.38
C LYS A 533 12.04 -11.11 -29.43
N ALA A 534 11.73 -9.87 -29.05
CA ALA A 534 12.73 -8.80 -29.00
C ALA A 534 13.82 -9.09 -27.95
N TRP A 535 13.45 -9.59 -26.77
CA TRP A 535 14.39 -10.05 -25.76
C TRP A 535 15.22 -11.27 -26.22
N ALA A 536 14.60 -12.25 -26.89
CA ALA A 536 15.33 -13.40 -27.44
C ALA A 536 16.39 -12.97 -28.47
N ALA A 537 16.11 -11.93 -29.25
CA ALA A 537 17.07 -11.35 -30.20
C ALA A 537 18.26 -10.64 -29.52
N LEU A 538 18.12 -10.26 -28.24
CA LEU A 538 19.21 -9.79 -27.36
C LEU A 538 19.90 -10.95 -26.63
N GLY A 539 19.50 -12.20 -26.89
CA GLY A 539 20.03 -13.37 -26.18
C GLY A 539 19.46 -13.54 -24.78
N VAL A 540 18.23 -13.07 -24.50
CA VAL A 540 17.57 -13.19 -23.20
C VAL A 540 16.30 -14.02 -23.31
N ASN A 541 16.10 -14.95 -22.39
CA ASN A 541 14.86 -15.70 -22.28
C ASN A 541 13.76 -14.84 -21.63
N GLY A 542 12.86 -14.30 -22.45
CA GLY A 542 11.75 -13.47 -21.97
C GLY A 542 10.54 -14.22 -21.40
N ASN A 543 10.56 -15.55 -21.33
CA ASN A 543 9.39 -16.33 -20.87
C ASN A 543 9.22 -16.36 -19.35
N SER A 544 10.27 -16.05 -18.60
CA SER A 544 10.25 -16.02 -17.13
C SER A 544 11.44 -15.25 -16.59
N LEU A 545 11.38 -14.77 -15.35
CA LEU A 545 12.54 -14.21 -14.65
C LEU A 545 13.30 -15.28 -13.84
N GLY A 546 14.63 -15.15 -13.87
CA GLY A 546 15.56 -15.93 -13.06
C GLY A 546 15.62 -15.44 -11.62
N ASP A 547 16.09 -16.30 -10.73
CA ASP A 547 16.37 -15.94 -9.33
C ASP A 547 17.80 -15.43 -9.15
N GLU A 548 18.74 -15.93 -9.96
CA GLU A 548 20.15 -15.54 -9.97
C GLU A 548 20.65 -15.33 -11.42
N PRO A 549 21.71 -14.52 -11.62
CA PRO A 549 22.42 -14.45 -12.90
C PRO A 549 23.04 -15.80 -13.30
N PRO A 550 23.41 -16.00 -14.58
CA PRO A 550 24.01 -17.26 -15.02
C PRO A 550 25.35 -17.53 -14.31
N GLY A 551 25.51 -18.76 -13.80
CA GLY A 551 26.75 -19.24 -13.19
C GLY A 551 27.72 -19.87 -14.19
N ALA A 552 28.87 -20.34 -13.69
CA ALA A 552 29.91 -21.02 -14.48
C ALA A 552 29.38 -22.23 -15.28
N ASP A 553 28.42 -22.96 -14.73
CA ASP A 553 27.83 -24.16 -15.34
C ASP A 553 26.65 -23.85 -16.29
N PHE A 554 26.30 -22.58 -16.50
CA PHE A 554 25.18 -22.21 -17.36
C PHE A 554 25.49 -22.54 -18.85
N PRO A 555 24.63 -23.31 -19.55
CA PRO A 555 24.91 -23.75 -20.92
C PRO A 555 25.14 -22.60 -21.91
N LEU A 556 26.08 -22.78 -22.84
CA LEU A 556 26.44 -21.75 -23.82
C LEU A 556 25.41 -21.56 -24.93
N ASP A 557 24.56 -22.55 -25.17
CA ASP A 557 23.51 -22.55 -26.19
C ASP A 557 22.15 -22.13 -25.64
N GLU A 558 22.00 -22.01 -24.32
CA GLU A 558 20.79 -21.51 -23.67
C GLU A 558 20.77 -19.99 -23.51
N LEU A 559 19.57 -19.43 -23.41
CA LEU A 559 19.36 -17.99 -23.17
C LEU A 559 19.18 -17.73 -21.67
N PRO A 560 20.02 -16.89 -21.03
CA PRO A 560 19.83 -16.53 -19.63
C PRO A 560 18.51 -15.78 -19.42
N LYS A 561 17.95 -15.92 -18.22
CA LYS A 561 16.79 -15.15 -17.77
C LYS A 561 17.28 -13.93 -17.01
N LEU A 562 16.57 -12.80 -17.11
CA LEU A 562 16.87 -11.66 -16.25
C LEU A 562 16.39 -11.92 -14.82
N THR A 563 17.14 -11.45 -13.84
CA THR A 563 16.66 -11.30 -12.47
C THR A 563 15.81 -10.03 -12.32
N VAL A 564 15.14 -9.89 -11.17
CA VAL A 564 14.39 -8.66 -10.86
C VAL A 564 15.33 -7.46 -10.72
N GLU A 565 16.51 -7.68 -10.15
CA GLU A 565 17.56 -6.69 -9.95
C GLU A 565 18.10 -6.20 -11.30
N GLN A 566 18.37 -7.10 -12.24
CA GLN A 566 18.76 -6.73 -13.60
C GLN A 566 17.66 -5.97 -14.33
N ALA A 567 16.38 -6.33 -14.14
CA ALA A 567 15.27 -5.55 -14.66
C ALA A 567 15.23 -4.14 -14.04
N ALA A 568 15.51 -4.00 -12.74
CA ALA A 568 15.60 -2.70 -12.07
C ALA A 568 16.76 -1.84 -12.61
N THR A 569 17.91 -2.45 -12.92
CA THR A 569 19.03 -1.79 -13.61
C THR A 569 18.63 -1.30 -14.99
N ILE A 570 17.90 -2.10 -15.78
CA ILE A 570 17.37 -1.67 -17.09
C ILE A 570 16.36 -0.52 -16.96
N GLN A 571 15.61 -0.47 -15.85
CA GLN A 571 14.71 0.64 -15.52
C GLN A 571 15.45 1.85 -14.92
N ALA A 572 16.77 1.77 -14.77
CA ALA A 572 17.65 2.77 -14.19
C ALA A 572 17.32 3.17 -12.73
N PHE A 573 16.83 2.21 -11.93
CA PHE A 573 16.88 2.35 -10.47
C PHE A 573 18.33 2.35 -10.00
N PRO A 574 18.66 3.12 -8.94
CA PRO A 574 20.01 3.12 -8.39
C PRO A 574 20.34 1.76 -7.76
N ASP A 575 21.62 1.42 -7.76
CA ASP A 575 22.11 0.24 -7.05
C ASP A 575 21.69 0.28 -5.58
N GLY A 576 21.23 -0.85 -5.07
CA GLY A 576 20.73 -0.97 -3.71
C GLY A 576 19.28 -0.54 -3.50
N TRP A 577 18.54 -0.10 -4.53
CA TRP A 577 17.10 0.15 -4.39
C TRP A 577 16.35 -1.16 -4.10
N LYS A 578 15.82 -1.29 -2.89
CA LYS A 578 15.17 -2.50 -2.39
C LYS A 578 13.71 -2.57 -2.83
N LEU A 579 13.30 -3.75 -3.32
CA LEU A 579 11.91 -4.01 -3.72
C LEU A 579 11.33 -5.09 -2.81
N PHE A 580 10.25 -4.78 -2.10
CA PHE A 580 9.54 -5.69 -1.21
C PHE A 580 8.54 -6.59 -1.97
N GLY A 581 8.29 -7.78 -1.43
CA GLY A 581 7.31 -8.75 -1.95
C GLY A 581 7.94 -9.95 -2.66
N GLY A 582 7.10 -10.83 -3.22
CA GLY A 582 7.57 -11.97 -4.02
C GLY A 582 8.07 -11.56 -5.40
N LYS A 583 8.79 -12.44 -6.11
CA LYS A 583 9.40 -12.20 -7.45
C LYS A 583 8.46 -11.48 -8.43
N THR A 584 7.24 -11.96 -8.60
CA THR A 584 6.25 -11.33 -9.50
C THR A 584 5.83 -9.93 -9.05
N SER A 585 5.69 -9.70 -7.74
CA SER A 585 5.34 -8.38 -7.21
C SER A 585 6.47 -7.38 -7.39
N ARG A 586 7.70 -7.79 -7.07
CA ARG A 586 8.90 -6.96 -7.23
C ARG A 586 9.13 -6.60 -8.71
N TYR A 587 9.02 -7.57 -9.62
CA TYR A 587 9.14 -7.30 -11.06
C TYR A 587 8.01 -6.38 -11.58
N ARG A 588 6.78 -6.54 -11.09
CA ARG A 588 5.67 -5.66 -11.45
C ARG A 588 5.96 -4.21 -11.08
N GLN A 589 6.46 -4.00 -9.86
CA GLN A 589 6.87 -2.67 -9.39
C GLN A 589 7.92 -2.03 -10.33
N VAL A 590 8.92 -2.80 -10.78
CA VAL A 590 9.91 -2.33 -11.77
C VAL A 590 9.25 -1.97 -13.10
N GLY A 591 8.45 -2.87 -13.66
CA GLY A 591 7.84 -2.65 -14.99
C GLY A 591 6.79 -1.53 -15.01
N HIS A 592 6.15 -1.25 -13.88
CA HIS A 592 5.17 -0.17 -13.74
C HIS A 592 5.80 1.19 -13.42
N ALA A 593 6.97 1.22 -12.78
CA ALA A 593 7.62 2.48 -12.41
C ALA A 593 7.93 3.37 -13.62
N MET A 594 7.85 4.68 -13.41
CA MET A 594 8.49 5.65 -14.28
C MET A 594 10.02 5.58 -14.06
N PRO A 595 10.84 5.54 -15.13
CA PRO A 595 12.30 5.53 -14.98
C PRO A 595 12.80 6.80 -14.25
N PRO A 596 13.60 6.67 -13.18
CA PRO A 596 14.09 7.82 -12.43
C PRO A 596 14.83 8.89 -13.26
N PRO A 597 15.65 8.56 -14.27
CA PRO A 597 16.31 9.59 -15.10
C PRO A 597 15.33 10.46 -15.90
N LEU A 598 14.30 9.85 -16.50
CA LEU A 598 13.25 10.59 -17.22
C LEU A 598 12.44 11.47 -16.25
N ALA A 599 12.14 10.96 -15.05
CA ALA A 599 11.45 11.74 -14.02
C ALA A 599 12.29 12.92 -13.54
N ALA A 600 13.60 12.73 -13.40
CA ALA A 600 14.53 13.82 -13.10
C ALA A 600 14.55 14.87 -14.21
N ALA A 601 14.63 14.49 -15.49
CA ALA A 601 14.65 15.45 -16.59
C ALA A 601 13.39 16.32 -16.64
N LEU A 602 12.21 15.70 -16.47
CA LEU A 602 10.93 16.43 -16.35
C LEU A 602 10.89 17.31 -15.09
N GLY A 603 11.38 16.80 -13.96
CA GLY A 603 11.51 17.56 -12.73
C GLY A 603 12.36 18.82 -12.92
N HIS A 604 13.52 18.73 -13.58
CA HIS A 604 14.39 19.89 -13.80
C HIS A 604 13.70 20.94 -14.68
N ALA A 605 12.96 20.52 -15.71
CA ALA A 605 12.17 21.43 -16.54
C ALA A 605 11.08 22.16 -15.71
N LEU A 606 10.36 21.43 -14.85
CA LEU A 606 9.36 22.02 -13.95
C LEU A 606 9.98 22.97 -12.93
N ALA A 607 11.06 22.54 -12.26
CA ALA A 607 11.78 23.35 -11.29
C ALA A 607 12.31 24.65 -11.92
N THR A 608 12.82 24.59 -13.15
CA THR A 608 13.27 25.77 -13.89
C THR A 608 12.12 26.76 -14.09
N ALA A 609 10.96 26.28 -14.55
CA ALA A 609 9.77 27.12 -14.71
C ALA A 609 9.31 27.76 -13.39
N LEU A 610 9.35 27.01 -12.28
CA LEU A 610 8.90 27.45 -10.96
C LEU A 610 9.87 28.42 -10.25
N ARG A 611 11.17 28.40 -10.58
CA ARG A 611 12.18 29.33 -10.04
C ARG A 611 12.17 30.70 -10.72
N SER A 612 11.66 30.76 -11.94
CA SER A 612 11.78 31.90 -12.84
C SER A 612 10.91 33.10 -12.44
#